data_AF-A0A7X1TPY8-F1
#
_entry.id   AF-A0A7X1TPY8-F1
#
_cell.length_a   1.000
_cell.length_b   1.000
_cell.length_c   1.000
_cell.angle_alpha   90.00
_cell.angle_beta   90.00
_cell.angle_gamma   90.00
#
_symmetry.space_group_name_H-M   'P 1'
#
loop_
_entity.id
_entity.type
_entity.pdbx_description
1 polymer ?
#
loop_
_entity_poly.entity_id
_entity_poly.type
_entity_poly.pdbx_seq_one_letter_code
_entity_poly.pdbx_strand_id
1 'polypeptide(L)'
;TDLTVAADGSASSDADGTVASYSWNFGDDTPATTGATASHTYAAAGTYSVVLTVTDDKGATNAVTKSVTVTAPPVPNKAPVAAAS
;
A
#
# COMPACT_ATOMS: atom_id res chain seq x y z
N THR A 1 6.76 5.19 12.12
CA THR A 1 6.48 6.14 11.04
C THR A 1 7.33 5.71 9.86
N ASP A 2 6.80 4.71 9.16
CA ASP A 2 7.45 4.13 7.99
C ASP A 2 6.61 4.56 6.79
N LEU A 3 7.25 4.93 5.69
CA LEU A 3 6.58 5.16 4.42
C LEU A 3 6.15 3.85 3.77
N THR A 4 6.44 2.72 4.41
CA THR A 4 6.08 1.38 3.97
C THR A 4 4.78 0.91 4.59
N VAL A 5 3.92 0.30 3.76
CA VAL A 5 2.66 -0.32 4.15
C VAL A 5 2.66 -1.77 3.68
N ALA A 6 2.27 -2.67 4.58
CA ALA A 6 1.90 -4.03 4.24
C ALA A 6 0.38 -4.13 4.06
N ALA A 7 -0.04 -4.85 3.03
CA ALA A 7 -1.43 -5.11 2.70
C ALA A 7 -1.68 -6.62 2.64
N ASP A 8 -2.85 -7.03 3.12
CA ASP A 8 -3.26 -8.43 3.18
C ASP A 8 -4.72 -8.54 2.73
N GLY A 9 -4.93 -9.28 1.65
CA GLY A 9 -6.23 -9.59 1.05
C GLY A 9 -6.57 -11.06 1.14
N SER A 10 -5.80 -11.88 1.86
CA SER A 10 -5.95 -13.34 1.94
C SER A 10 -7.30 -13.81 2.48
N ALA A 11 -8.06 -12.93 3.15
CA ALA A 11 -9.43 -13.18 3.59
C ALA A 11 -10.49 -13.04 2.48
N SER A 12 -10.09 -12.67 1.26
CA SER A 12 -10.99 -12.62 0.09
C SER A 12 -11.49 -14.03 -0.23
N SER A 13 -12.76 -14.14 -0.58
CA SER A 13 -13.40 -15.41 -0.88
C SER A 13 -14.41 -15.26 -1.99
N ASP A 14 -14.67 -16.37 -2.67
CA ASP A 14 -15.74 -16.52 -3.64
C ASP A 14 -16.64 -17.69 -3.18
N ALA A 15 -17.96 -17.50 -3.18
CA ALA A 15 -18.89 -18.43 -2.54
C ALA A 15 -19.19 -19.66 -3.42
N ASP A 16 -19.04 -19.52 -4.73
CA ASP A 16 -19.30 -20.55 -5.73
C ASP A 16 -18.07 -20.88 -6.59
N GLY A 17 -16.87 -20.53 -6.11
CA GLY A 17 -15.60 -20.70 -6.82
C GLY A 17 -14.39 -20.39 -5.95
N THR A 18 -13.32 -19.89 -6.58
CA THR A 18 -12.06 -19.54 -5.93
C THR A 18 -11.52 -18.21 -6.42
N VAL A 19 -10.81 -17.47 -5.55
CA VAL A 19 -10.12 -16.25 -5.97
C VAL A 19 -8.87 -16.62 -6.77
N ALA A 20 -8.86 -16.27 -8.06
CA ALA A 20 -7.78 -16.59 -8.99
C ALA A 20 -6.63 -15.56 -8.96
N SER A 21 -6.93 -14.28 -8.72
CA SER A 21 -5.88 -13.24 -8.68
C SER A 21 -6.22 -12.03 -7.81
N TYR A 22 -5.17 -11.29 -7.44
CA TYR A 22 -5.19 -10.09 -6.61
C TYR A 22 -4.36 -9.01 -7.29
N SER A 23 -4.87 -7.77 -7.32
CA SER A 23 -4.19 -6.59 -7.83
C SER A 23 -4.36 -5.42 -6.87
N TRP A 24 -3.25 -4.84 -6.44
CA TRP A 24 -3.19 -3.74 -5.48
C TRP A 24 -2.75 -2.45 -6.18
N ASN A 25 -3.59 -1.42 -6.13
CA ASN A 25 -3.22 -0.05 -6.47
C ASN A 25 -3.04 0.73 -5.17
N PHE A 26 -1.86 1.30 -4.93
CA PHE A 26 -1.56 2.00 -3.69
C PHE A 26 -1.96 3.49 -3.71
N GLY A 27 -2.48 4.00 -4.83
CA GLY A 27 -3.07 5.33 -4.92
C GLY A 27 -2.05 6.48 -5.04
N ASP A 28 -0.83 6.18 -5.48
CA ASP A 28 0.26 7.13 -5.70
C ASP A 28 0.82 7.10 -7.14
N ASP A 29 -0.02 6.66 -8.09
CA ASP A 29 0.30 6.51 -9.52
C ASP A 29 1.43 5.51 -9.86
N THR A 30 1.88 4.73 -8.88
CA THR A 30 2.80 3.62 -9.12
C THR A 30 2.08 2.41 -9.74
N PRO A 31 2.79 1.54 -10.48
CA PRO A 31 2.21 0.33 -11.04
C PRO A 31 1.59 -0.58 -9.98
N ALA A 32 0.51 -1.28 -10.34
CA ALA A 32 -0.15 -2.20 -9.43
C ALA A 32 0.74 -3.41 -9.06
N THR A 33 0.62 -3.85 -7.82
CA THR A 33 1.33 -5.03 -7.29
C THR A 33 0.38 -6.22 -7.20
N THR A 34 0.86 -7.43 -7.49
CA THR A 34 0.06 -8.65 -7.46
C THR A 34 0.36 -9.52 -6.24
N GLY A 35 -0.62 -10.32 -5.82
CA GLY A 35 -0.46 -11.30 -4.74
C GLY A 35 -1.48 -11.13 -3.62
N ALA A 36 -1.80 -12.21 -2.90
CA ALA A 36 -2.72 -12.16 -1.77
C ALA A 36 -2.23 -11.21 -0.67
N THR A 37 -0.91 -11.06 -0.54
CA THR A 37 -0.25 -10.04 0.26
C THR A 37 0.64 -9.17 -0.63
N ALA A 38 0.83 -7.92 -0.21
CA ALA A 38 1.70 -6.97 -0.91
C ALA A 38 2.36 -6.01 0.08
N SER A 39 3.49 -5.42 -0.33
CA SER A 39 4.16 -4.34 0.39
C SER A 39 4.43 -3.20 -0.57
N HIS A 40 4.31 -1.96 -0.10
CA HIS A 40 4.57 -0.76 -0.88
C HIS A 40 5.22 0.32 -0.05
N THR A 41 6.16 1.05 -0.64
CA THR A 41 6.83 2.18 -0.01
C THR A 41 6.52 3.45 -0.77
N TYR A 42 5.86 4.40 -0.11
CA TYR A 42 5.52 5.70 -0.67
C TYR A 42 6.73 6.64 -0.72
N ALA A 43 6.78 7.50 -1.73
CA ALA A 43 7.84 8.51 -1.85
C ALA A 43 7.69 9.67 -0.83
N ALA A 44 6.48 9.90 -0.31
CA ALA A 44 6.18 11.01 0.58
C ALA A 44 5.17 10.60 1.68
N ALA A 45 5.15 11.38 2.74
CA ALA A 45 4.07 11.31 3.74
C ALA A 45 2.76 11.78 3.11
N GLY A 46 1.65 11.15 3.50
CA GLY A 46 0.35 11.49 2.94
C GLY A 46 -0.72 10.48 3.32
N THR A 47 -1.94 10.75 2.88
CA THR A 47 -3.05 9.81 2.92
C THR A 47 -3.31 9.31 1.51
N TYR A 48 -3.24 7.99 1.34
CA TYR A 48 -3.37 7.30 0.06
C TYR A 48 -4.60 6.38 0.07
N SER A 49 -5.27 6.28 -1.07
CA SER A 49 -6.41 5.37 -1.25
C SER A 49 -5.92 4.06 -1.86
N VAL A 50 -5.74 3.05 -1.02
CA VAL A 50 -5.32 1.72 -1.46
C VAL A 50 -6.54 0.95 -1.96
N VAL A 51 -6.46 0.41 -3.17
CA VAL A 51 -7.52 -0.39 -3.80
C VAL A 51 -7.00 -1.81 -4.01
N LEU A 52 -7.74 -2.79 -3.49
CA LEU A 52 -7.57 -4.19 -3.87
C LEU A 52 -8.68 -4.56 -4.87
N THR A 53 -8.27 -5.09 -6.02
CA THR A 53 -9.16 -5.77 -6.97
C THR A 53 -8.86 -7.26 -6.95
N VAL A 54 -9.88 -8.09 -6.76
CA VAL A 54 -9.80 -9.55 -6.86
C VAL A 54 -10.52 -10.03 -8.11
N THR A 55 -10.05 -11.12 -8.69
CA THR A 55 -10.71 -11.82 -9.82
C THR A 55 -10.92 -13.29 -9.43
N ASP A 56 -12.13 -13.83 -9.64
CA ASP A 56 -12.43 -15.25 -9.42
C ASP A 56 -12.00 -16.15 -10.60
N ASP A 57 -12.15 -17.47 -10.45
CA ASP A 57 -11.81 -18.47 -11.46
C ASP A 57 -12.75 -18.48 -12.69
N LYS A 58 -13.84 -17.70 -12.64
CA LYS A 58 -14.77 -17.49 -13.75
C LYS A 58 -14.57 -16.12 -14.42
N GLY A 59 -13.61 -15.32 -13.93
CA GLY A 59 -13.25 -14.01 -14.45
C GLY A 59 -14.09 -12.85 -13.93
N ALA A 60 -14.98 -13.06 -12.94
CA ALA A 60 -15.68 -11.96 -12.28
C ALA A 60 -14.72 -11.22 -11.34
N THR A 61 -14.95 -9.92 -11.18
CA THR A 61 -14.08 -9.06 -10.38
C THR A 61 -14.85 -8.31 -9.30
N ASN A 62 -14.22 -8.07 -8.16
CA ASN A 62 -14.71 -7.14 -7.15
C ASN A 62 -13.55 -6.32 -6.57
N ALA A 63 -13.87 -5.14 -6.00
CA ALA A 63 -12.86 -4.25 -5.44
C ALA A 63 -13.25 -3.65 -4.09
N VAL A 64 -12.25 -3.37 -3.26
CA VAL A 64 -12.40 -2.63 -1.99
C VAL A 64 -11.37 -1.52 -1.91
N THR A 65 -11.75 -0.39 -1.31
CA THR A 65 -10.87 0.77 -1.09
C THR A 65 -10.67 1.02 0.39
N LYS A 66 -9.43 1.32 0.79
CA LYS A 66 -9.05 1.69 2.16
C LYS A 66 -8.10 2.87 2.16
N SER A 67 -8.40 3.88 2.98
CA SER A 67 -7.49 5.00 3.20
C SER A 67 -6.38 4.63 4.17
N VAL A 68 -5.13 4.92 3.81
CA VAL A 68 -3.94 4.67 4.63
C VAL A 68 -3.15 5.97 4.76
N THR A 69 -2.83 6.35 5.99
CA THR A 69 -1.98 7.52 6.26
C THR A 69 -0.58 7.05 6.63
N VAL A 70 0.41 7.49 5.86
CA VAL A 70 1.84 7.26 6.15
C VAL A 70 2.52 8.57 6.53
N THR A 71 3.47 8.49 7.45
CA THR A 71 4.21 9.65 7.96
C THR A 71 5.70 9.45 7.76
N ALA A 72 6.38 10.52 7.36
CA ALA A 72 7.82 10.50 7.21
C ALA A 72 8.48 10.27 8.58
N PRO A 73 9.59 9.53 8.63
CA PRO A 73 10.38 9.44 9.85
C PRO A 73 10.83 10.85 10.29
N PRO A 74 10.92 11.11 11.61
CA PRO A 74 11.44 12.38 12.09
C PRO A 74 12.83 12.62 11.50
N VAL A 75 13.06 13.82 10.97
CA VAL A 75 14.39 14.22 10.52
C VAL A 75 15.35 14.18 11.72
N PRO A 76 16.52 13.52 11.62
CA PRO A 76 17.49 13.55 12.70
C PRO A 76 17.89 14.99 13.03
N ASN A 77 17.99 15.31 14.33
CA ASN A 77 18.48 16.61 14.76
C ASN A 77 19.88 16.88 14.18
N LYS A 78 20.06 17.99 13.47
CA LYS A 78 21.36 18.41 12.97
C LYS A 78 22.04 19.30 14.02
N ALA A 79 23.23 18.91 14.48
CA ALA A 79 23.98 19.69 15.47
C ALA A 79 24.31 21.11 14.95
N PRO A 80 24.35 22.14 15.82
CA PRO A 80 24.78 23.47 15.44
C PRO A 80 26.27 23.48 15.05
N VAL A 81 26.64 24.31 14.07
CA VAL A 81 28.04 24.56 13.72
C VAL A 81 28.52 25.79 14.49
N ALA A 82 29.46 25.62 15.42
CA ALA A 82 30.10 26.74 16.11
C ALA A 82 31.22 27.33 15.24
N ALA A 83 31.33 28.66 15.21
CA ALA A 83 32.44 29.38 14.58
C ALA A 83 32.96 30.47 15.53
N ALA A 84 34.28 30.63 15.60
CA ALA A 84 34.98 31.70 16.32
C ALA A 84 36.01 32.32 15.37
N SER A 85 36.20 33.64 15.46
CA SER A 85 37.22 34.39 14.70
C SER A 85 38.56 34.42 15.42
#